data_AF-A0A844XAU2-F1
#
_entry.id   AF-A0A844XAU2-F1
#
_cell.length_a   1.000
_cell.length_b   1.000
_cell.length_c   1.000
_cell.angle_alpha   90.00
_cell.angle_beta   90.00
_cell.angle_gamma   90.00
#
_symmetry.space_group_name_H-M   'P 1'
#
loop_
_entity.id
_entity.type
_entity.pdbx_description
1 polymer ?
#
loop_
_entity_poly.entity_id
_entity_poly.type
_entity_poly.pdbx_seq_one_letter_code
_entity_poly.pdbx_strand_id
1 'polypeptide(L)'
;MSANLEIALRALFEIADGPSERSEEADLLDENTRKAINVRRRRHEMKVHAEKLVSLLTSREKDTLTLVTLGHSTKSIACVFDISPRTVEIHRGNAFRKINAVSTADAVRIGVYAGLDLQEDQTDPAHLSESQA
;
A
#
# COMPACT_ATOMS: atom_id res chain seq x y z
N MET A 1 31.39 -30.36 60.74
CA MET A 1 31.48 -29.30 59.70
C MET A 1 30.67 -29.73 58.47
N SER A 2 29.34 -29.53 58.42
CA SER A 2 28.60 -29.87 57.19
C SER A 2 27.24 -29.18 56.98
N ALA A 3 26.71 -28.40 57.93
CA ALA A 3 25.37 -27.79 57.75
C ALA A 3 25.40 -26.48 56.93
N ASN A 4 26.47 -25.68 57.01
CA ASN A 4 26.54 -24.40 56.30
C ASN A 4 26.73 -24.54 54.77
N LEU A 5 27.36 -25.63 54.32
CA LEU A 5 27.59 -25.85 52.89
C LEU A 5 26.31 -26.31 52.18
N GLU A 6 25.44 -27.06 52.86
CA GLU A 6 24.20 -27.58 52.29
C GLU A 6 23.15 -26.47 52.07
N ILE A 7 23.06 -25.51 52.98
CA ILE A 7 22.18 -24.34 52.84
C ILE A 7 22.68 -23.42 51.71
N ALA A 8 23.99 -23.23 51.59
CA ALA A 8 24.59 -22.41 50.53
C ALA A 8 24.37 -23.02 49.14
N LEU A 9 24.49 -24.34 49.00
CA LEU A 9 24.22 -25.06 47.74
C LEU A 9 22.74 -25.00 47.35
N ARG A 10 21.83 -25.01 48.34
CA ARG A 10 20.38 -24.92 48.11
C ARG A 10 19.94 -23.53 47.63
N ALA A 11 20.52 -22.46 48.20
CA ALA A 11 20.27 -21.09 47.77
C ALA A 11 20.88 -20.78 46.39
N LEU A 12 22.02 -21.40 46.04
CA LEU A 12 22.65 -21.21 44.74
C LEU A 12 21.86 -21.88 43.59
N PHE A 13 21.21 -23.02 43.86
CA PHE A 13 20.41 -23.75 42.86
C PHE A 13 19.06 -23.07 42.59
N GLU A 14 18.51 -22.36 43.58
CA GLU A 14 17.24 -21.61 43.45
C GLU A 14 17.35 -20.41 42.49
N ILE A 15 18.56 -19.89 42.26
CA ILE A 15 18.82 -18.81 41.30
C ILE A 15 18.85 -19.34 39.85
N ALA A 16 19.17 -20.62 39.63
CA ALA A 16 19.22 -21.20 38.29
C ALA A 16 17.85 -21.61 37.72
N ASP A 17 16.84 -21.70 38.58
CA ASP A 17 15.44 -22.07 38.27
C ASP A 17 14.45 -20.96 38.68
N GLY A 18 14.93 -19.72 38.82
CA GLY A 18 14.06 -18.56 38.96
C GLY A 18 13.09 -18.47 37.77
N PRO A 19 11.81 -18.11 37.99
CA PRO A 19 10.84 -18.08 36.91
C PRO A 19 11.42 -17.23 35.80
N SER A 20 11.53 -17.84 34.61
CA SER A 20 11.82 -17.14 33.37
C SER A 20 10.84 -15.97 33.29
N GLU A 21 11.28 -14.78 33.70
CA GLU A 21 10.75 -13.50 33.25
C GLU A 21 11.05 -13.43 31.75
N ARG A 22 10.39 -14.31 30.98
CA ARG A 22 10.13 -14.04 29.58
C ARG A 22 9.15 -12.89 29.64
N SER A 23 9.73 -11.69 29.70
CA SER A 23 8.99 -10.44 29.83
C SER A 23 7.87 -10.45 28.80
N GLU A 24 6.65 -10.15 29.23
CA GLU A 24 5.51 -9.95 28.32
C GLU A 24 5.87 -8.93 27.20
N GLU A 25 6.83 -8.03 27.44
CA GLU A 25 7.35 -7.09 26.46
C GLU A 25 8.12 -7.76 25.32
N ALA A 26 8.85 -8.85 25.58
CA ALA A 26 9.54 -9.62 24.54
C ALA A 26 8.54 -10.36 23.63
N ASP A 27 7.46 -10.90 24.22
CA ASP A 27 6.37 -11.54 23.48
C ASP A 27 5.52 -10.50 22.70
N LEU A 28 5.31 -9.29 23.25
CA LEU A 28 4.65 -8.16 22.58
C LEU A 28 5.46 -7.57 21.42
N LEU A 29 6.80 -7.52 21.54
CA LEU A 29 7.72 -7.12 20.47
C LEU A 29 7.70 -8.10 19.29
N ASP A 30 7.63 -9.40 19.56
CA ASP A 30 7.52 -10.46 18.54
C ASP A 30 6.18 -10.39 17.78
N GLU A 31 5.07 -10.14 18.47
CA GLU A 31 3.76 -10.04 17.82
C GLU A 31 3.62 -8.77 16.96
N ASN A 32 4.10 -7.62 17.43
CA ASN A 32 4.06 -6.38 16.65
C ASN A 32 4.97 -6.44 15.41
N THR A 33 6.15 -7.05 15.53
CA THR A 33 7.04 -7.27 14.38
C THR A 33 6.44 -8.24 13.37
N ARG A 34 5.82 -9.35 13.82
CA ARG A 34 5.07 -10.28 12.97
C ARG A 34 3.92 -9.58 12.23
N LYS A 35 3.13 -8.75 12.94
CA LYS A 35 2.06 -7.93 12.32
C LYS A 35 2.61 -6.99 11.26
N ALA A 36 3.70 -6.27 11.55
CA ALA A 36 4.31 -5.34 10.60
C ALA A 36 4.81 -6.03 9.32
N ILE A 37 5.44 -7.20 9.44
CA ILE A 37 5.90 -8.00 8.30
C ILE A 37 4.71 -8.44 7.44
N ASN A 38 3.64 -8.92 8.07
CA ASN A 38 2.43 -9.35 7.36
C ASN A 38 1.77 -8.20 6.59
N VAL A 39 1.70 -7.01 7.18
CA VAL A 39 1.15 -5.81 6.51
C VAL A 39 2.00 -5.44 5.29
N ARG A 40 3.34 -5.41 5.43
CA ARG A 40 4.25 -5.12 4.31
C ARG A 40 4.14 -6.15 3.19
N ARG A 41 4.12 -7.43 3.53
CA ARG A 41 3.95 -8.53 2.57
C ARG A 41 2.64 -8.39 1.80
N ARG A 42 1.52 -8.19 2.51
CA ARG A 42 0.21 -8.02 1.88
C ARG A 42 0.19 -6.80 0.95
N ARG A 43 0.76 -5.67 1.37
CA ARG A 43 0.87 -4.47 0.52
C ARG A 43 1.70 -4.74 -0.73
N HIS A 44 2.79 -5.48 -0.62
CA HIS A 44 3.62 -5.87 -1.75
C HIS A 44 2.87 -6.81 -2.72
N GLU A 45 2.18 -7.83 -2.21
CA GLU A 45 1.34 -8.72 -3.01
C GLU A 45 0.25 -7.95 -3.76
N MET A 46 -0.43 -7.01 -3.09
CA MET A 46 -1.44 -6.15 -3.72
C MET A 46 -0.84 -5.24 -4.80
N LYS A 47 0.34 -4.66 -4.54
CA LYS A 47 1.07 -3.83 -5.52
C LYS A 47 1.40 -4.64 -6.78
N VAL A 48 2.06 -5.79 -6.62
CA VAL A 48 2.44 -6.66 -7.75
C VAL A 48 1.21 -7.14 -8.52
N HIS A 49 0.11 -7.45 -7.84
CA HIS A 49 -1.13 -7.83 -8.49
C HIS A 49 -1.73 -6.67 -9.28
N ALA A 50 -1.80 -5.47 -8.69
CA ALA A 50 -2.34 -4.28 -9.34
C ALA A 50 -1.52 -3.87 -10.57
N GLU A 51 -0.18 -3.90 -10.49
CA GLU A 51 0.71 -3.63 -11.63
C GLU A 51 0.44 -4.58 -12.79
N LYS A 52 0.24 -5.88 -12.51
CA LYS A 52 -0.14 -6.86 -13.53
C LYS A 52 -1.48 -6.53 -14.18
N LEU A 53 -2.51 -6.20 -13.40
CA LEU A 53 -3.81 -5.83 -13.95
C LEU A 53 -3.74 -4.57 -14.83
N VAL A 54 -3.01 -3.55 -14.37
CA VAL A 54 -2.84 -2.29 -15.13
C VAL A 54 -2.06 -2.52 -16.42
N SER A 55 -1.13 -3.49 -16.46
CA SER A 55 -0.40 -3.84 -17.69
C SER A 55 -1.28 -4.42 -18.81
N LEU A 56 -2.49 -4.91 -18.48
CA LEU A 56 -3.47 -5.43 -19.45
C LEU A 56 -4.29 -4.31 -20.13
N LEU A 57 -4.20 -3.09 -19.60
CA LEU A 57 -4.93 -1.95 -20.12
C LEU A 57 -4.24 -1.38 -21.36
N THR A 58 -5.05 -0.95 -22.31
CA THR A 58 -4.59 -0.07 -23.38
C THR A 58 -4.17 1.28 -22.81
N SER A 59 -3.36 2.05 -23.55
CA SER A 59 -2.93 3.39 -23.10
C SER A 59 -4.11 4.26 -22.68
N ARG A 60 -5.18 4.31 -23.49
CA ARG A 60 -6.35 5.14 -23.18
C ARG A 60 -7.13 4.66 -21.95
N GLU A 61 -7.22 3.35 -21.73
CA GLU A 61 -7.84 2.79 -20.52
C GLU A 61 -6.99 3.09 -19.27
N LYS A 62 -5.66 3.01 -19.38
CA LYS A 62 -4.72 3.36 -18.31
C LYS A 62 -4.79 4.85 -17.98
N ASP A 63 -4.82 5.73 -18.97
CA ASP A 63 -4.97 7.19 -18.77
C ASP A 63 -6.31 7.49 -18.07
N THR A 64 -7.39 6.84 -18.53
CA THR A 64 -8.71 6.97 -17.92
C THR A 64 -8.67 6.50 -16.46
N LEU A 65 -8.07 5.33 -16.18
CA LEU A 65 -7.96 4.81 -14.82
C LEU A 65 -7.14 5.74 -13.93
N THR A 66 -6.05 6.31 -14.44
CA THR A 66 -5.19 7.27 -13.71
C THR A 66 -6.00 8.48 -13.27
N LEU A 67 -6.77 9.10 -14.17
CA LEU A 67 -7.63 10.23 -13.82
C LEU A 67 -8.74 9.83 -12.84
N VAL A 68 -9.26 8.60 -12.93
CA VAL A 68 -10.22 8.08 -11.95
C VAL A 68 -9.58 7.94 -10.58
N THR A 69 -8.35 7.43 -10.49
CA THR A 69 -7.58 7.29 -9.26
C THR A 69 -7.32 8.65 -8.60
N LEU A 70 -7.09 9.69 -9.40
CA LEU A 70 -6.96 11.08 -8.96
C LEU A 70 -8.29 11.75 -8.58
N GLY A 71 -9.42 11.05 -8.73
CA GLY A 71 -10.74 11.54 -8.33
C GLY A 71 -11.50 12.33 -9.40
N HIS A 72 -11.04 12.34 -10.66
CA HIS A 72 -11.75 13.05 -11.72
C HIS A 72 -13.10 12.38 -12.06
N SER A 73 -14.11 13.23 -12.25
CA SER A 73 -15.41 12.80 -12.76
C SER A 73 -15.36 12.46 -14.25
N THR A 74 -16.30 11.66 -14.75
CA THR A 74 -16.43 11.33 -16.18
C THR A 74 -16.47 12.59 -17.06
N LYS A 75 -17.14 13.66 -16.60
CA LYS A 75 -17.21 14.93 -17.32
C LYS A 75 -15.86 15.66 -17.35
N SER A 76 -15.11 15.63 -16.24
CA SER A 76 -13.76 16.23 -16.19
C SER A 76 -12.79 15.47 -17.10
N ILE A 77 -12.81 14.14 -17.08
CA ILE A 77 -11.99 13.30 -17.96
C ILE A 77 -12.32 13.56 -19.43
N ALA A 78 -13.61 13.71 -19.76
CA ALA A 78 -14.07 14.02 -21.11
C ALA A 78 -13.49 15.36 -21.61
N CYS A 79 -13.44 16.37 -20.75
CA CYS A 79 -12.81 17.65 -21.03
C CYS A 79 -11.29 17.50 -21.25
N VAL A 80 -10.59 16.74 -20.40
CA VAL A 80 -9.14 16.51 -20.51
C VAL A 80 -8.77 15.80 -21.81
N PHE A 81 -9.61 14.86 -22.27
CA PHE A 81 -9.37 14.10 -23.50
C PHE A 81 -9.98 14.73 -24.76
N ASP A 82 -10.74 15.82 -24.63
CA ASP A 82 -11.53 16.44 -25.71
C ASP A 82 -12.42 15.43 -26.46
N ILE A 83 -13.15 14.60 -25.70
CA ILE A 83 -14.08 13.59 -26.24
C ILE A 83 -15.42 13.64 -25.51
N SER A 84 -16.42 12.93 -26.05
CA SER A 84 -17.73 12.86 -25.40
C SER A 84 -17.66 12.14 -24.03
N PRO A 85 -18.46 12.55 -23.03
CA PRO A 85 -18.58 11.81 -21.76
C PRO A 85 -18.98 10.34 -21.95
N ARG A 86 -19.81 10.06 -22.97
CA ARG A 86 -20.22 8.71 -23.33
C ARG A 86 -19.04 7.84 -23.75
N THR A 87 -18.07 8.40 -24.46
CA THR A 87 -16.84 7.70 -24.85
C THR A 87 -15.98 7.37 -23.64
N VAL A 88 -15.88 8.30 -22.68
CA VAL A 88 -15.18 8.05 -21.41
C VAL A 88 -15.83 6.92 -20.62
N GLU A 89 -17.16 6.84 -20.57
CA GLU A 89 -17.86 5.71 -19.92
C GLU A 89 -17.47 4.36 -20.53
N ILE A 90 -17.30 4.29 -21.85
CA ILE A 90 -16.86 3.08 -22.55
C ILE A 90 -15.43 2.72 -22.13
N HIS A 91 -14.50 3.70 -22.13
CA HIS A 91 -13.13 3.47 -21.66
C HIS A 91 -13.08 3.02 -20.19
N ARG A 92 -13.86 3.65 -19.31
CA ARG A 92 -14.00 3.25 -17.89
C ARG A 92 -14.54 1.83 -17.77
N GLY A 93 -15.62 1.50 -18.49
CA GLY A 93 -16.24 0.19 -18.46
C GLY A 93 -15.29 -0.92 -18.93
N ASN A 94 -14.52 -0.67 -20.00
CA ASN A 94 -13.54 -1.61 -20.49
C ASN A 94 -12.35 -1.75 -19.52
N ALA A 95 -11.84 -0.65 -18.97
CA ALA A 95 -10.78 -0.68 -17.96
C ALA A 95 -11.23 -1.48 -16.73
N PHE A 96 -12.43 -1.21 -16.21
CA PHE A 96 -12.98 -1.86 -15.02
C PHE A 96 -13.16 -3.35 -15.24
N ARG A 97 -13.68 -3.75 -16.41
CA ARG A 97 -13.82 -5.17 -16.79
C ARG A 97 -12.46 -5.88 -16.85
N LYS A 98 -11.44 -5.25 -17.43
CA LYS A 98 -10.09 -5.85 -17.56
C LYS A 98 -9.37 -6.01 -16.23
N ILE A 99 -9.53 -5.07 -15.30
CA ILE A 99 -8.94 -5.15 -13.96
C ILE A 99 -9.86 -5.83 -12.94
N ASN A 100 -11.03 -6.34 -13.37
CA ASN A 100 -12.06 -6.94 -12.52
C ASN A 100 -12.55 -6.02 -11.38
N ALA A 101 -12.58 -4.70 -11.61
CA ALA A 101 -13.12 -3.76 -10.64
C ALA A 101 -14.65 -3.75 -10.66
N VAL A 102 -15.26 -3.99 -9.50
CA VAL A 102 -16.73 -4.01 -9.35
C VAL A 102 -17.32 -2.62 -9.05
N SER A 103 -16.49 -1.68 -8.65
CA SER A 103 -16.90 -0.31 -8.32
C SER A 103 -15.79 0.70 -8.58
N THR A 104 -16.14 1.98 -8.61
CA THR A 104 -15.15 3.06 -8.70
C THR A 104 -14.15 3.01 -7.54
N ALA A 105 -14.59 2.74 -6.31
CA ALA A 105 -13.70 2.65 -5.15
C ALA A 105 -12.69 1.50 -5.29
N ASP A 106 -13.12 0.38 -5.88
CA ASP A 106 -12.26 -0.77 -6.15
C ASP A 106 -11.23 -0.44 -7.25
N ALA A 107 -11.66 0.19 -8.34
CA ALA A 107 -10.77 0.69 -9.38
C ALA A 107 -9.73 1.69 -8.85
N VAL A 108 -10.16 2.63 -7.99
CA VAL A 108 -9.26 3.58 -7.33
C VAL A 108 -8.23 2.85 -6.46
N ARG A 109 -8.67 1.88 -5.63
CA ARG A 109 -7.75 1.06 -4.82
C ARG A 109 -6.70 0.36 -5.68
N ILE A 110 -7.10 -0.28 -6.77
CA ILE A 110 -6.18 -0.94 -7.71
C ILE A 110 -5.20 0.09 -8.28
N GLY A 111 -5.69 1.25 -8.72
CA GLY A 111 -4.83 2.31 -9.24
C GLY A 111 -3.81 2.82 -8.23
N VAL A 112 -4.19 3.02 -6.95
CA VAL A 112 -3.28 3.39 -5.87
C VAL A 112 -2.23 2.31 -5.62
N TYR A 113 -2.61 1.04 -5.58
CA TYR A 113 -1.64 -0.05 -5.42
C TYR A 113 -0.68 -0.15 -6.62
N ALA A 114 -1.14 0.19 -7.82
CA ALA A 114 -0.33 0.26 -9.03
C ALA A 114 0.50 1.57 -9.15
N GLY A 115 0.36 2.51 -8.21
CA GLY A 115 1.08 3.79 -8.21
C GLY A 115 0.59 4.81 -9.24
N LEU A 116 -0.68 4.73 -9.67
CA LEU A 116 -1.29 5.70 -10.59
C LEU A 116 -1.73 7.01 -9.90
N ASP A 117 -1.59 7.09 -8.58
CA ASP A 117 -1.85 8.26 -7.75
C ASP A 117 -0.64 9.21 -7.64
N LEU A 118 0.53 8.75 -8.07
CA LEU A 118 1.73 9.56 -8.16
C LEU A 118 1.68 10.38 -9.45
N GLN A 119 1.21 11.62 -9.36
CA GLN A 119 1.56 12.60 -10.38
C GLN A 119 3.08 12.77 -10.30
N GLU A 120 3.80 12.38 -11.36
CA GLU A 120 5.09 13.00 -11.60
C GLU A 120 4.84 14.50 -11.60
N ASP A 121 5.49 15.13 -10.64
CA ASP A 121 5.33 16.49 -10.24
C ASP A 121 5.39 17.42 -11.46
N GLN A 122 4.26 18.03 -11.81
CA GLN A 122 4.22 19.17 -12.72
C GLN A 122 4.74 20.46 -12.02
N THR A 123 5.51 20.37 -10.92
CA THR A 123 6.50 21.41 -10.60
C THR A 123 7.72 21.28 -11.52
N ASP A 124 7.48 21.48 -12.80
CA ASP A 124 8.51 22.06 -13.65
C ASP A 124 8.41 23.58 -13.46
N PRO A 125 9.36 24.25 -12.75
CA PRO A 125 9.31 25.70 -12.53
C PRO A 125 9.46 26.53 -13.82
N ALA A 126 9.49 25.91 -15.00
CA ALA A 126 9.76 26.53 -16.29
C ALA A 126 8.56 27.21 -16.98
N HIS A 127 7.33 27.11 -16.46
CA HIS A 127 6.15 27.75 -17.08
C HIS A 127 5.90 29.22 -16.67
N LEU A 128 6.80 29.86 -15.90
CA LEU A 128 6.70 31.26 -15.46
C LEU A 128 7.85 32.14 -15.98
N SER A 129 8.14 32.09 -17.28
CA SER A 129 8.89 33.12 -18.01
C SER A 129 8.80 32.75 -19.49
N GLU A 130 7.85 33.24 -20.27
CA GLU A 130 8.00 34.48 -21.03
C GLU A 130 6.67 34.71 -21.75
N SER A 131 5.80 35.55 -21.19
CA SER A 131 4.69 36.13 -21.97
C SER A 131 4.20 37.46 -21.39
N GLN A 132 5.08 38.23 -20.74
CA GLN A 132 4.83 39.64 -20.47
C GLN A 132 6.15 40.42 -20.42
N ALA A 133 6.59 40.89 -21.58
CA ALA A 133 7.24 42.19 -21.80
C ALA A 133 7.29 42.46 -23.31
#